data_AF-A0A9W6FBK9-F1
#
_entry.id   AF-A0A9W6FBK9-F1
#
_cell.length_a   1.000
_cell.length_b   1.000
_cell.length_c   1.000
_cell.angle_alpha   90.00
_cell.angle_beta   90.00
_cell.angle_gamma   90.00
#
_symmetry.space_group_name_H-M   'P 1'
#
loop_
_entity.id
_entity.type
_entity.pdbx_description
1 polymer ?
#
loop_
_entity_poly.entity_id
_entity_poly.type
_entity_poly.pdbx_seq_one_letter_code
_entity_poly.pdbx_strand_id
1 'polypeptide(L)' 'MPGIELEDIMEGISVCRNQDLANVFYRLHLIEAYGTGMEKIMKAYEGMKEKPEIQTTKNTFKIILPNVNINFISDF' A
#
# COMPACT_ATOMS: atom_id res chain seq x y z
N MET A 1 7.16 -17.50 -2.14
CA MET A 1 6.76 -17.51 -3.56
C MET A 1 7.87 -16.84 -4.34
N PRO A 2 8.64 -17.58 -5.14
CA PRO A 2 9.43 -16.96 -6.19
C PRO A 2 8.47 -16.39 -7.25
N GLY A 3 8.69 -15.16 -7.73
CA GLY A 3 8.07 -14.67 -8.96
C GLY A 3 6.94 -13.65 -8.86
N ILE A 4 6.90 -12.80 -7.83
CA ILE A 4 6.11 -11.55 -7.89
C ILE A 4 7.07 -10.43 -7.52
N GLU A 5 7.35 -9.56 -8.50
CA GLU A 5 8.21 -8.40 -8.36
C GLU A 5 7.39 -7.17 -7.94
N LEU A 6 8.07 -6.05 -7.67
CA LEU A 6 7.38 -4.82 -7.29
C LEU A 6 6.48 -4.32 -8.43
N GLU A 7 6.95 -4.39 -9.69
CA GLU A 7 6.16 -3.95 -10.84
C GLU A 7 4.82 -4.70 -10.90
N ASP A 8 4.82 -6.01 -10.67
CA ASP A 8 3.60 -6.83 -10.64
C ASP A 8 2.59 -6.31 -9.59
N ILE A 9 3.09 -6.00 -8.39
CA ILE A 9 2.27 -5.46 -7.30
C ILE A 9 1.68 -4.10 -7.68
N MET A 10 2.46 -3.26 -8.36
CA MET A 10 2.04 -1.93 -8.82
C MET A 10 1.01 -1.99 -9.95
N GLU A 11 1.06 -3.03 -10.79
CA GLU A 11 0.04 -3.35 -11.81
C GLU A 11 -1.22 -4.02 -11.22
N GLY A 12 -1.31 -4.15 -9.89
CA GLY A 12 -2.47 -4.68 -9.20
C GLY A 12 -2.48 -6.20 -9.06
N ILE A 13 -1.38 -6.89 -9.33
CA ILE A 13 -1.26 -8.32 -9.00
C ILE A 13 -1.26 -8.46 -7.48
N SER A 14 -2.18 -9.29 -6.98
CA SER A 14 -2.35 -9.51 -5.55
C SER A 14 -2.48 -10.98 -5.26
N VAL A 15 -1.58 -11.47 -4.41
CA VAL A 15 -1.59 -12.85 -3.95
C VAL A 15 -1.70 -12.87 -2.44
N CYS A 16 -2.82 -13.40 -1.96
CA CYS A 16 -3.10 -13.52 -0.54
C CYS A 16 -2.29 -14.66 0.08
N ARG A 17 -1.53 -14.35 1.14
CA ARG A 17 -0.83 -15.38 1.93
C ARG A 17 -1.81 -16.23 2.74
N ASN A 18 -2.91 -15.63 3.19
CA ASN A 18 -3.98 -16.29 3.92
C ASN A 18 -5.32 -15.89 3.29
N GLN A 19 -5.88 -16.79 2.48
CA GLN A 19 -7.12 -16.54 1.75
C GLN A 19 -8.32 -16.43 2.69
N ASP A 20 -8.36 -17.22 3.76
CA ASP A 20 -9.47 -17.21 4.71
C ASP A 20 -9.56 -15.89 5.47
N LEU A 21 -8.41 -15.35 5.90
CA LEU A 21 -8.36 -14.03 6.54
C LEU A 21 -8.81 -12.93 5.58
N ALA A 22 -8.35 -12.97 4.33
CA ALA A 22 -8.77 -12.01 3.32
C ALA A 22 -10.28 -12.09 3.06
N ASN A 23 -10.86 -13.30 3.01
CA ASN A 23 -12.29 -13.51 2.85
C ASN A 23 -13.11 -12.97 4.04
N VAL A 24 -12.57 -13.05 5.27
CA VAL A 24 -13.18 -12.41 6.44
C VAL A 24 -13.19 -10.89 6.27
N PHE A 25 -12.05 -10.27 5.95
CA PHE A 25 -11.99 -8.81 5.76
C PHE A 25 -12.84 -8.31 4.59
N TYR A 26 -12.94 -9.07 3.51
CA TYR A 26 -13.80 -8.75 2.38
C TYR A 26 -15.28 -8.75 2.78
N ARG A 27 -15.75 -9.79 3.49
CA ARG A 27 -17.14 -9.87 3.98
C ARG A 27 -17.47 -8.82 5.04
N LEU A 28 -16.47 -8.38 5.81
CA LEU A 28 -16.61 -7.26 6.75
C LEU A 28 -16.51 -5.88 6.07
N HIS A 29 -16.31 -5.82 4.76
CA HIS A 29 -16.10 -4.58 3.99
C HIS A 29 -14.89 -3.75 4.47
N LEU A 30 -13.88 -4.39 5.06
CA LEU A 30 -12.62 -3.75 5.45
C LEU A 30 -11.61 -3.71 4.30
N ILE A 31 -11.81 -4.55 3.27
CA ILE A 31 -11.08 -4.51 2.01
C ILE A 31 -12.07 -4.59 0.85
N GLU A 32 -11.68 -4.06 -0.31
CA GLU A 32 -12.59 -3.89 -1.46
C GLU A 32 -12.31 -4.90 -2.57
N ALA A 33 -11.19 -4.73 -3.28
CA ALA A 33 -10.77 -5.56 -4.39
C ALA A 33 -9.28 -5.83 -4.23
N TYR A 34 -8.90 -7.09 -4.45
CA TYR A 34 -7.50 -7.52 -4.41
C TYR A 34 -6.66 -6.65 -5.36
N GLY A 35 -5.49 -6.21 -4.90
CA GLY A 35 -4.54 -5.46 -5.72
C GLY A 35 -4.76 -3.95 -5.86
N THR A 36 -5.94 -3.44 -5.51
CA THR A 36 -6.23 -1.98 -5.67
C THR A 36 -5.60 -1.10 -4.59
N GLY A 37 -5.10 -1.68 -3.50
CA GLY A 37 -4.62 -0.93 -2.33
C GLY A 37 -3.40 -0.06 -2.63
N MET A 38 -2.45 -0.57 -3.42
CA MET A 38 -1.20 0.16 -3.72
C MET A 38 -1.47 1.40 -4.58
N GLU A 39 -2.24 1.23 -5.66
CA GLU A 39 -2.63 2.35 -6.53
C GLU A 39 -3.38 3.43 -5.74
N LYS A 40 -4.30 3.04 -4.84
CA LYS A 40 -5.03 3.98 -3.98
C LYS A 40 -4.11 4.72 -3.01
N ILE A 41 -3.14 4.04 -2.41
CA ILE A 41 -2.14 4.69 -1.56
C ILE A 41 -1.38 5.73 -2.38
N MET A 42 -0.90 5.39 -3.59
CA MET A 42 -0.16 6.35 -4.41
C MET A 42 -1.03 7.56 -4.82
N LYS A 43 -2.28 7.31 -5.23
CA LYS A 43 -3.25 8.38 -5.59
C LYS A 43 -3.58 9.29 -4.40
N ALA A 44 -3.72 8.73 -3.19
CA ALA A 44 -3.99 9.53 -1.99
C ALA A 44 -2.88 10.55 -1.69
N TYR A 45 -1.67 10.31 -2.19
CA TYR A 45 -0.52 11.19 -2.04
C TYR A 45 -0.17 11.99 -3.32
N GLU A 46 -0.97 11.94 -4.38
CA GLU A 46 -0.65 12.56 -5.69
C GLU A 46 -0.41 14.08 -5.59
N GLY A 47 -1.16 14.79 -4.75
CA GLY A 47 -1.00 16.23 -4.49
C GLY A 47 -0.01 16.59 -3.38
N MET A 48 0.57 15.61 -2.69
CA MET A 48 1.42 15.85 -1.50
C MET A 48 2.88 16.11 -1.91
N LYS A 49 3.59 16.94 -1.13
CA LYS A 49 5.03 17.19 -1.34
C LYS A 49 5.86 15.92 -1.12
N GLU A 50 5.64 15.27 0.02
CA GLU A 50 6.29 14.00 0.35
C GLU A 50 5.46 12.85 -0.21
N LYS A 51 6.11 11.89 -0.88
CA LYS A 51 5.47 10.72 -1.49
C LYS A 51 5.72 9.44 -0.68
N PRO A 52 4.85 8.42 -0.80
CA PRO A 52 5.14 7.10 -0.28
C PRO A 52 6.45 6.55 -0.86
N GLU A 53 7.24 5.88 -0.04
CA GLU A 53 8.46 5.18 -0.47
C GLU A 53 8.25 3.68 -0.33
N ILE A 54 8.65 2.92 -1.35
CA ILE A 54 8.64 1.47 -1.33
C ILE A 54 10.08 0.97 -1.37
N GLN A 55 10.49 0.27 -0.33
CA GLN A 55 11.80 -0.35 -0.21
C GLN A 55 11.63 -1.87 -0.34
N THR A 56 12.35 -2.49 -1.26
CA THR A 56 12.28 -3.93 -1.49
C THR A 56 13.57 -4.63 -1.06
N THR A 57 13.41 -5.85 -0.58
CA THR A 57 14.46 -6.85 -0.50
C THR A 57 14.04 -8.04 -1.35
N LYS A 58 14.90 -9.06 -1.48
CA LYS A 58 14.60 -10.26 -2.25
C LYS A 58 13.31 -10.98 -1.83
N ASN A 59 12.85 -10.80 -0.58
CA ASN A 59 11.73 -11.58 -0.04
C ASN A 59 10.68 -10.76 0.70
N THR A 60 10.91 -9.46 0.85
CA THR A 60 10.01 -8.56 1.58
C THR A 60 9.99 -7.20 0.91
N PHE A 61 8.92 -6.46 1.14
CA PHE A 61 8.88 -5.04 0.86
C PHE A 61 8.44 -4.29 2.11
N LYS A 62 8.82 -3.03 2.20
CA LYS A 62 8.44 -2.07 3.22
C LYS A 62 7.86 -0.87 2.51
N ILE A 63 6.69 -0.43 2.96
CA ILE A 63 6.10 0.84 2.52
C ILE A 63 6.24 1.87 3.65
N ILE A 64 6.71 3.06 3.30
CA ILE A 64 6.84 4.21 4.20
C ILE A 64 5.81 5.23 3.75
N LEU A 65 4.88 5.58 4.64
CA LEU A 65 3.83 6.55 4.38
C LEU A 65 4.15 7.85 5.13
N PRO A 66 4.44 8.96 4.44
CA PRO A 66 4.63 10.25 5.09
C PRO A 66 3.37 10.68 5.84
N ASN A 67 3.55 11.27 7.02
CA ASN A 67 2.43 11.84 7.76
C ASN A 67 2.02 13.19 7.12
N VAL A 68 0.84 13.23 6.52
CA VAL A 68 0.28 14.43 5.88
C VAL A 68 -0.60 15.27 6.80
N ASN A 69 -0.85 14.79 8.03
CA ASN A 69 -1.64 15.50 9.04
C ASN A 69 -0.78 16.40 9.94
N ILE A 70 0.52 16.52 9.65
CA ILE A 70 1.36 17.49 10.34
C ILE A 70 0.91 18.87 9.87
N ASN A 71 0.03 19.49 10.66
CA ASN A 71 -0.05 20.92 10.69
C ASN A 71 1.35 21.39 11.08
N PHE A 72 2.07 22.03 10.16
CA PHE A 72 3.12 22.93 10.57
C PHE A 72 2.41 24.00 11.40
N ILE A 73 2.31 23.77 12.71
CA ILE A 73 2.28 24.87 13.65
C ILE A 73 3.56 25.59 13.26
N SER A 74 3.40 26.76 12.64
CA SER A 74 4.47 27.69 12.40
C SER A 74 5.03 28.02 13.78
N ASP A 75 5.99 27.22 14.22
CA ASP A 75 6.82 27.52 15.36
C ASP A 75 7.69 28.69 14.92
N PHE A 76 7.14 29.89 15.20
CA PHE A 76 7.73 31.23 15.10
C PHE A 76 7.78 31.89 13.71
#